data_AF-A0A3D8MSW3-F1
#
_entry.id   AF-A0A3D8MSW3-F1
#
_cell.length_a   1.000
_cell.length_b   1.000
_cell.length_c   1.000
_cell.angle_alpha   90.00
_cell.angle_beta   90.00
_cell.angle_gamma   90.00
#
_symmetry.space_group_name_H-M   'P 1'
#
loop_
_entity.id
_entity.type
_entity.pdbx_description
1 polymer ?
#
loop_
_entity_poly.entity_id
_entity_poly.type
_entity_poly.pdbx_seq_one_letter_code
_entity_poly.pdbx_strand_id
1 'polypeptide(L)'
;MDLTFKIVRRLLRDDDVAFSRNRNFEAYQDPRVKRALRLYRHLRSLERDLLRLGQPGQVRLEAVERQGEQVVVRLEFLEQRGKRVSYLSAEEWGLLLESERVCAILSDLLEKAPAAVRRALGREHQGRPDTAEVDDATR
;
A
#
# COMPACT_ATOMS: atom_id res chain seq x y z
N MET A 1 -13.52 1.33 11.17
CA MET A 1 -13.56 1.64 9.72
C MET A 1 -14.78 2.51 9.41
N ASP A 2 -14.54 3.71 8.88
CA ASP A 2 -15.61 4.66 8.52
C ASP A 2 -16.45 4.16 7.32
N LEU A 3 -17.55 4.87 7.00
CA LEU A 3 -18.41 4.51 5.87
C LEU A 3 -17.66 4.54 4.52
N THR A 4 -16.74 5.49 4.34
CA THR A 4 -15.93 5.62 3.12
C THR A 4 -15.18 4.32 2.84
N PHE A 5 -14.43 3.84 3.83
CA PHE A 5 -13.61 2.64 3.73
C PHE A 5 -14.45 1.36 3.61
N LYS A 6 -15.63 1.30 4.25
CA LYS A 6 -16.58 0.19 4.03
C LYS A 6 -17.02 0.11 2.57
N ILE A 7 -17.33 1.25 1.94
CA ILE A 7 -17.69 1.31 0.51
C ILE A 7 -16.49 0.88 -0.36
N VAL A 8 -15.29 1.39 -0.08
CA VAL A 8 -14.07 1.04 -0.82
C VAL A 8 -13.79 -0.46 -0.74
N ARG A 9 -13.81 -1.04 0.46
CA ARG A 9 -13.62 -2.47 0.70
C ARG A 9 -14.59 -3.28 -0.14
N ARG A 10 -15.87 -2.92 -0.09
CA ARG A 10 -16.93 -3.60 -0.85
C ARG A 10 -16.66 -3.56 -2.35
N LEU A 11 -16.29 -2.40 -2.89
CA LEU A 11 -15.95 -2.23 -4.30
C LEU A 11 -14.70 -3.01 -4.74
N LEU A 12 -13.75 -3.25 -3.82
CA LEU A 12 -12.51 -3.97 -4.11
C LEU A 12 -12.66 -5.49 -4.02
N ARG A 13 -13.65 -5.99 -3.29
CA ARG A 13 -13.73 -7.40 -2.89
C ARG A 13 -15.01 -8.10 -3.34
N ASP A 14 -16.11 -7.37 -3.51
CA ASP A 14 -17.36 -7.94 -3.99
C ASP A 14 -17.47 -7.76 -5.51
N ASP A 15 -17.36 -8.85 -6.27
CA ASP A 15 -17.50 -8.82 -7.74
C ASP A 15 -18.94 -8.50 -8.20
N ASP A 16 -19.94 -8.77 -7.36
CA ASP A 16 -21.36 -8.52 -7.65
C ASP A 16 -21.79 -7.04 -7.48
N VAL A 17 -20.90 -6.20 -6.95
CA VAL A 17 -21.21 -4.79 -6.68
C VAL A 17 -20.86 -3.94 -7.90
N ALA A 18 -21.60 -4.16 -8.99
CA ALA A 18 -21.57 -3.27 -10.13
C ALA A 18 -22.25 -1.95 -9.77
N PHE A 19 -21.47 -0.91 -9.43
CA PHE A 19 -21.99 0.46 -9.31
C PHE A 19 -22.37 0.98 -10.70
N SER A 20 -23.57 0.64 -11.17
CA SER A 20 -24.16 1.26 -12.35
C SER A 20 -24.29 2.77 -12.10
N ARG A 21 -23.54 3.56 -12.88
CA ARG A 21 -23.56 5.03 -12.80
C ARG A 21 -24.97 5.61 -12.98
N ASN A 22 -25.80 4.95 -13.80
CA ASN A 22 -27.17 5.41 -14.06
C ASN A 22 -28.15 5.03 -12.94
N ARG A 23 -27.90 3.94 -12.20
CA ARG A 23 -28.80 3.48 -11.13
C ARG A 23 -28.55 4.19 -9.79
N ASN A 24 -27.32 4.65 -9.56
CA ASN A 24 -26.90 5.21 -8.27
C ASN A 24 -26.63 6.72 -8.33
N PHE A 25 -27.18 7.45 -9.32
CA PHE A 25 -26.86 8.85 -9.61
C PHE A 25 -26.95 9.79 -8.39
N GLU A 26 -27.95 9.61 -7.52
CA GLU A 26 -28.08 10.40 -6.27
C GLU A 26 -26.98 10.09 -5.26
N ALA A 27 -26.58 8.83 -5.12
CA ALA A 27 -25.46 8.44 -4.26
C ALA A 27 -24.13 9.01 -4.76
N TYR A 28 -23.99 9.28 -6.06
CA TYR A 28 -22.81 9.96 -6.63
C TYR A 28 -22.71 11.44 -6.23
N GLN A 29 -23.74 12.05 -5.65
CA GLN A 29 -23.66 13.43 -5.17
C GLN A 29 -23.03 13.53 -3.77
N ASP A 30 -23.07 12.46 -2.96
CA ASP A 30 -22.48 12.42 -1.62
C ASP A 30 -20.94 12.56 -1.68
N PRO A 31 -20.34 13.56 -1.00
CA PRO A 31 -18.89 13.73 -0.90
C PRO A 31 -18.14 12.48 -0.42
N ARG A 32 -18.73 11.68 0.48
CA ARG A 32 -18.16 10.44 1.00
C ARG A 32 -18.07 9.37 -0.08
N VAL A 33 -19.11 9.22 -0.90
CA VAL A 33 -19.11 8.29 -2.03
C VAL A 33 -18.11 8.74 -3.09
N LYS A 34 -18.04 10.05 -3.39
CA LYS A 34 -17.01 10.60 -4.31
C LYS A 34 -15.60 10.33 -3.79
N ARG A 35 -15.35 10.48 -2.48
CA ARG A 35 -14.08 10.15 -1.85
C ARG A 35 -13.79 8.65 -1.96
N ALA A 36 -14.75 7.79 -1.61
CA ALA A 36 -14.62 6.35 -1.72
C ALA A 36 -14.28 5.92 -3.15
N LEU A 37 -14.92 6.48 -4.18
CA LEU A 37 -14.60 6.16 -5.57
C LEU A 37 -13.20 6.58 -6.00
N ARG A 38 -12.70 7.72 -5.50
CA ARG A 38 -11.31 8.15 -5.75
C ARG A 38 -10.33 7.17 -5.10
N LEU A 39 -10.57 6.82 -3.84
CA LEU A 39 -9.75 5.84 -3.12
C LEU A 39 -9.79 4.47 -3.79
N TYR A 40 -10.98 3.97 -4.14
CA TYR A 40 -11.16 2.72 -4.87
C TYR A 40 -10.34 2.69 -6.17
N ARG A 41 -10.42 3.73 -7.01
CA ARG A 41 -9.64 3.78 -8.26
C ARG A 41 -8.14 3.80 -7.99
N HIS A 42 -7.71 4.57 -7.00
CA HIS A 42 -6.30 4.63 -6.61
C HIS A 42 -5.78 3.27 -6.13
N LEU A 43 -6.47 2.64 -5.18
CA LEU A 43 -6.10 1.34 -4.61
C LEU A 43 -6.21 0.22 -5.63
N ARG A 44 -7.25 0.21 -6.47
CA ARG A 44 -7.39 -0.78 -7.55
C ARG A 44 -6.28 -0.65 -8.58
N SER A 45 -5.87 0.57 -8.91
CA SER A 45 -4.71 0.80 -9.77
C SER A 45 -3.42 0.28 -9.12
N LEU A 46 -3.20 0.59 -7.85
CA LEU A 46 -2.00 0.13 -7.14
C LEU A 46 -1.98 -1.40 -6.98
N GLU A 47 -3.11 -2.01 -6.62
CA GLU A 47 -3.28 -3.45 -6.53
C GLU A 47 -2.90 -4.13 -7.86
N ARG A 48 -3.36 -3.60 -9.00
CA ARG A 48 -2.99 -4.13 -10.31
C ARG A 48 -1.48 -4.04 -10.58
N ASP A 49 -0.83 -2.96 -10.13
CA ASP A 49 0.62 -2.83 -10.27
C ASP A 49 1.36 -3.81 -9.35
N LEU A 50 0.91 -3.98 -8.11
CA LEU A 50 1.48 -4.97 -7.18
C LEU A 50 1.33 -6.40 -7.71
N LEU A 51 0.20 -6.72 -8.34
CA LEU A 51 -0.03 -8.01 -8.96
C LEU A 51 0.91 -8.29 -10.15
N ARG A 52 1.58 -7.26 -10.70
CA ARG A 52 2.59 -7.42 -11.77
C ARG A 52 3.99 -7.68 -11.24
N LEU A 53 4.26 -7.53 -9.95
CA LEU A 53 5.59 -7.76 -9.37
C LEU A 53 6.07 -9.22 -9.56
N GLY A 54 5.14 -10.17 -9.68
CA GLY A 54 5.47 -11.57 -9.97
C GLY A 54 5.78 -11.86 -11.44
N GLN A 55 5.66 -10.86 -12.34
CA GLN A 55 5.92 -11.01 -13.77
C GLN A 55 7.33 -10.51 -14.10
N PRO A 56 8.20 -11.37 -14.68
CA PRO A 56 9.56 -10.97 -15.03
C PRO A 56 9.58 -9.75 -15.94
N GLY A 57 10.41 -8.76 -15.61
CA GLY A 57 10.70 -7.63 -16.49
C GLY A 57 9.63 -6.53 -16.55
N GLN A 58 8.53 -6.61 -15.78
CA GLN A 58 7.48 -5.58 -15.83
C GLN A 58 7.61 -4.53 -14.72
N VAL A 59 7.40 -4.94 -13.47
CA VAL A 59 7.37 -4.04 -12.31
C VAL A 59 8.31 -4.57 -11.24
N ARG A 60 9.08 -3.68 -10.64
CA ARG A 60 9.96 -3.96 -9.49
C ARG A 60 9.49 -3.15 -8.29
N LEU A 61 9.46 -3.79 -7.13
CA LEU A 61 9.25 -3.13 -5.85
C LEU A 61 10.58 -2.53 -5.39
N GLU A 62 10.68 -1.21 -5.34
CA GLU A 62 11.91 -0.54 -4.85
C GLU A 62 11.90 -0.47 -3.32
N ALA A 63 10.78 -0.08 -2.72
CA ALA A 63 10.65 0.05 -1.27
C ALA A 63 9.19 0.02 -0.81
N VAL A 64 8.97 -0.48 0.41
CA VAL A 64 7.77 -0.26 1.21
C VAL A 64 8.24 0.21 2.58
N GLU A 65 7.92 1.44 2.95
CA GLU A 65 8.41 2.06 4.19
C GLU A 65 7.24 2.61 4.99
N ARG A 66 7.30 2.52 6.32
CA ARG A 66 6.41 3.28 7.20
C ARG A 66 7.03 4.64 7.50
N GLN A 67 6.31 5.71 7.20
CA GLN A 67 6.67 7.09 7.50
C GLN A 67 5.58 7.70 8.38
N GLY A 68 5.78 7.65 9.71
CA GLY A 68 4.75 8.02 10.69
C GLY A 68 3.49 7.15 10.54
N GLU A 69 2.36 7.79 10.24
CA GLU A 69 1.07 7.14 10.04
C GLU A 69 0.82 6.68 8.58
N GLN A 70 1.81 6.87 7.70
CA GLN A 70 1.71 6.50 6.29
C GLN A 70 2.60 5.33 5.93
N VAL A 71 2.18 4.57 4.94
CA VAL A 71 2.96 3.56 4.22
C VAL A 71 3.27 4.11 2.83
N VAL A 72 4.55 4.18 2.50
CA VAL A 72 5.05 4.66 1.21
C VAL A 72 5.47 3.47 0.37
N VAL A 73 4.80 3.27 -0.76
CA VAL A 73 5.11 2.21 -1.72
C VAL A 73 5.78 2.83 -2.95
N ARG A 74 7.00 2.38 -3.25
CA ARG A 74 7.77 2.81 -4.42
C ARG A 74 7.91 1.66 -5.41
N LEU A 75 7.41 1.87 -6.63
CA LEU A 75 7.45 0.92 -7.73
C LEU A 75 8.25 1.50 -8.89
N GLU A 76 8.98 0.65 -9.58
CA GLU A 76 9.65 0.95 -10.84
C GLU A 76 9.05 0.09 -11.95
N PHE A 77 8.69 0.71 -13.07
CA PHE A 77 8.17 0.06 -14.28
C PHE A 77 9.31 -0.08 -15.28
N LEU A 78 9.82 -1.29 -15.45
CA LEU A 78 11.07 -1.56 -16.14
C LEU A 78 10.96 -1.30 -17.65
N GLU A 79 9.83 -1.70 -18.26
CA GLU A 79 9.59 -1.49 -19.70
C GLU A 79 9.43 0.00 -20.06
N GLN A 80 8.79 0.75 -19.18
CA GLN A 80 8.42 2.16 -19.41
C GLN A 80 9.46 3.13 -18.83
N ARG A 81 10.47 2.61 -18.10
CA ARG A 81 11.46 3.38 -17.33
C ARG A 81 10.82 4.44 -16.42
N GLY A 82 9.65 4.12 -15.87
CA GLY A 82 8.86 5.00 -15.03
C GLY A 82 8.94 4.61 -13.56
N LYS A 83 8.66 5.55 -12.65
CA LYS A 83 8.52 5.27 -11.22
C LYS A 83 7.16 5.75 -10.71
N ARG A 84 6.60 5.02 -9.75
CA ARG A 84 5.40 5.41 -9.02
C ARG A 84 5.72 5.41 -7.53
N VAL A 85 5.35 6.50 -6.87
CA VAL A 85 5.35 6.60 -5.40
C VAL A 85 3.90 6.77 -4.96
N SER A 86 3.43 5.90 -4.07
CA SER A 86 2.08 5.97 -3.49
C SER A 86 2.18 6.11 -1.98
N TYR A 87 1.52 7.13 -1.44
CA TYR A 87 1.40 7.37 -0.01
C TYR A 87 0.04 6.86 0.43
N LEU A 88 0.04 5.94 1.39
CA LEU A 88 -1.16 5.29 1.89
C LEU A 88 -1.26 5.53 3.38
N SER A 89 -2.45 5.79 3.88
CA SER A 89 -2.77 5.62 5.30
C SER A 89 -2.69 4.15 5.70
N ALA A 90 -2.61 3.88 7.00
CA ALA A 90 -2.69 2.52 7.54
C ALA A 90 -3.96 1.76 7.09
N GLU A 91 -5.10 2.46 6.99
CA GLU A 91 -6.38 1.87 6.56
C GLU A 91 -6.36 1.49 5.07
N GLU A 92 -5.80 2.36 4.22
CA GLU A 92 -5.63 2.10 2.79
C GLU A 92 -4.69 0.93 2.52
N TRP A 93 -3.57 0.86 3.26
CA TRP A 93 -2.66 -0.26 3.21
C TRP A 93 -3.32 -1.56 3.67
N GLY A 94 -4.08 -1.51 4.77
CA GLY A 94 -4.85 -2.65 5.28
C GLY A 94 -5.80 -3.22 4.24
N LEU A 95 -6.51 -2.37 3.48
CA LEU A 95 -7.39 -2.82 2.41
C LEU A 95 -6.66 -3.57 1.28
N LEU A 96 -5.43 -3.17 0.94
CA LEU A 96 -4.62 -3.89 -0.06
C LEU A 96 -4.22 -5.28 0.44
N LEU A 97 -3.87 -5.39 1.73
CA LEU A 97 -3.51 -6.66 2.37
C LEU A 97 -4.69 -7.62 2.54
N GLU A 98 -5.93 -7.17 2.39
CA GLU A 98 -7.08 -8.09 2.30
C GLU A 98 -7.10 -8.92 1.00
N SER A 99 -6.32 -8.54 -0.02
CA SER A 99 -6.17 -9.36 -1.22
C SER A 99 -5.17 -10.49 -0.97
N GLU A 100 -5.66 -11.73 -0.91
CA GLU A 100 -4.81 -12.93 -0.77
C GLU A 100 -3.70 -12.98 -1.82
N ARG A 101 -4.00 -12.56 -3.05
CA ARG A 101 -3.05 -12.53 -4.16
C ARG A 101 -1.94 -11.49 -3.94
N VAL A 102 -2.27 -10.31 -3.43
CA VAL A 102 -1.26 -9.30 -3.08
C VAL A 102 -0.38 -9.81 -1.96
N CYS A 103 -0.97 -10.35 -0.90
CA CYS A 103 -0.23 -10.93 0.21
C CYS A 103 0.70 -12.07 -0.25
N ALA A 104 0.24 -12.97 -1.11
CA ALA A 104 1.07 -14.04 -1.65
C ALA A 104 2.30 -13.50 -2.40
N ILE A 105 2.13 -12.47 -3.23
CA ILE A 105 3.24 -11.85 -3.97
C ILE A 105 4.23 -11.17 -3.02
N LEU A 106 3.74 -10.41 -2.04
CA LEU A 106 4.61 -9.74 -1.08
C LEU A 106 5.37 -10.75 -0.21
N SER A 107 4.73 -11.85 0.20
CA SER A 107 5.36 -12.95 0.93
C SER A 107 6.42 -13.65 0.08
N ASP A 108 6.13 -13.96 -1.18
CA ASP A 108 7.10 -14.57 -2.11
C ASP A 108 8.33 -13.67 -2.35
N LEU A 109 8.11 -12.36 -2.51
CA LEU A 109 9.20 -11.39 -2.60
C LEU A 109 10.03 -11.35 -1.32
N LEU A 110 9.38 -11.40 -0.15
CA LEU A 110 10.05 -11.44 1.14
C LEU A 110 10.88 -12.72 1.29
N GLU A 111 10.36 -13.88 0.88
CA GLU A 111 11.08 -15.16 0.93
C GLU A 111 12.33 -15.14 0.03
N LYS A 112 12.21 -14.55 -1.16
CA LYS A 112 13.31 -14.37 -2.12
C LYS A 112 14.29 -13.26 -1.73
N ALA A 113 13.94 -12.39 -0.79
CA ALA A 113 14.79 -11.30 -0.37
C ALA A 113 16.08 -11.79 0.31
N PRO A 114 17.19 -11.05 0.18
CA PRO A 114 18.44 -11.39 0.86
C PRO A 114 18.25 -11.61 2.35
N ALA A 115 19.00 -12.55 2.95
CA ALA A 115 18.91 -12.87 4.37
C ALA A 115 19.17 -11.65 5.29
N ALA A 116 19.89 -10.62 4.82
CA ALA A 116 20.04 -9.36 5.53
C ALA A 116 18.70 -8.60 5.65
N VAL A 117 17.92 -8.52 4.57
CA VAL A 117 16.61 -7.85 4.54
C VAL A 117 15.60 -8.59 5.41
N ARG A 118 15.54 -9.92 5.30
CA ARG A 118 14.66 -10.76 6.15
C ARG A 118 14.99 -10.62 7.63
N ARG A 119 16.28 -10.54 7.99
CA ARG A 119 16.73 -10.34 9.39
C ARG A 119 16.41 -8.95 9.90
N ALA A 120 16.55 -7.91 9.08
CA ALA A 120 16.16 -6.54 9.45
C ALA A 120 14.66 -6.51 9.82
N LEU A 121 13.80 -7.06 8.96
CA LEU A 121 12.35 -7.14 9.19
C LEU A 121 11.98 -7.94 10.45
N GLY A 122 12.75 -8.98 10.81
CA GLY A 122 12.57 -9.74 12.05
C GLY A 122 13.13 -9.08 13.32
N ARG A 123 13.93 -8.00 13.18
CA ARG A 123 14.59 -7.30 14.31
C ARG A 123 13.99 -5.94 14.66
N GLU A 124 13.02 -5.43 13.90
CA GLU A 124 12.43 -4.10 14.14
C GLU A 124 11.48 -4.02 15.36
N HIS A 125 11.54 -4.96 16.30
CA HIS A 125 10.85 -4.85 17.59
C HIS A 125 11.76 -4.53 18.78
N GLN A 126 13.04 -4.22 18.56
CA GLN A 126 13.88 -3.65 19.61
C GLN A 126 14.20 -2.21 19.25
N GLY A 127 13.72 -1.32 20.13
CA GLY A 127 13.65 0.11 19.94
C GLY A 127 14.96 0.73 19.48
N ARG A 128 14.82 1.76 18.66
CA ARG A 128 15.82 2.80 18.47
C ARG A 128 16.32 3.22 19.86
N PRO A 129 17.59 3.00 20.24
CA PRO A 129 18.12 3.66 21.42
C PRO A 129 18.15 5.15 21.07
N ASP A 130 17.56 5.96 21.95
CA ASP A 130 17.70 7.40 21.92
C ASP A 130 19.17 7.75 21.74
N THR A 131 19.40 8.66 20.82
CA THR A 131 20.73 9.12 20.45
C THR A 131 21.30 9.78 21.70
N ALA A 132 22.38 9.20 22.24
CA ALA A 132 23.10 9.75 23.37
C ALA A 132 23.49 11.20 23.06
N GLU A 133 23.00 12.13 23.88
CA GLU A 133 23.64 13.43 24.08
C GLU A 133 25.06 13.17 24.57
N VAL A 134 26.02 13.30 23.67
CA VAL A 134 27.40 13.59 24.03
C VAL A 134 27.54 15.08 23.85
N ASP A 135 27.30 15.83 24.93
CA ASP A 135 27.76 17.21 25.02
C ASP A 135 29.01 17.24 25.91
N ASP A 136 30.11 17.41 25.18
CA ASP A 136 31.45 17.74 25.62
C ASP A 136 31.45 19.11 26.31
N ALA A 137 31.49 19.12 27.65
CA ALA A 137 31.76 20.33 28.42
C ALA A 137 33.17 20.24 28.99
N THR A 138 34.11 20.71 28.18
CA THR A 138 35.42 21.18 28.60
C THR A 138 35.26 22.31 29.63
N ARG A 139 35.57 22.06 30.90
CA ARG A 139 36.30 22.98 31.80
C ARG A 139 36.64 22.36 33.15
#